data_AF-A0A125W6J3-F1
#
_entry.id   AF-A0A125W6J3-F1
#
_cell.length_a   1.000
_cell.length_b   1.000
_cell.length_c   1.000
_cell.angle_alpha   90.00
_cell.angle_beta   90.00
_cell.angle_gamma   90.00
#
_symmetry.space_group_name_H-M   'P 1'
#
loop_
_entity.id
_entity.type
_entity.pdbx_description
1 polymer ?
#
loop_
_entity_poly.entity_id
_entity_poly.type
_entity_poly.pdbx_seq_one_letter_code
_entity_poly.pdbx_strand_id
1 'polypeptide(L)'
;MNIDIDKLGIMTGAEASERWGYNRTYVSQMYIKYPEKFLPGTITFVGNMKGTLLITKEGMEYLTGMSEKTANKGLWLVRHEKNFLVDFERRVDSEIDARNLIVNKISDELNTSDLAIEFEQVNKKSKRSIVRVRGNSVYTYERIKGY
;
A
#
# COMPACT_ATOMS: atom_id res chain seq x y z
N MET A 1 14.98 -27.51 3.30
CA MET A 1 14.17 -26.55 2.52
C MET A 1 13.96 -25.33 3.40
N ASN A 2 14.42 -24.15 2.98
CA ASN A 2 14.25 -22.91 3.73
C ASN A 2 13.05 -22.16 3.14
N ILE A 3 12.00 -21.94 3.94
CA ILE A 3 10.80 -21.22 3.51
C ILE A 3 10.94 -19.77 3.98
N ASP A 4 10.94 -18.86 3.02
CA ASP A 4 10.99 -17.42 3.26
C ASP A 4 9.54 -16.91 3.37
N ILE A 5 9.07 -16.72 4.61
CA ILE A 5 7.68 -16.34 4.92
C ILE A 5 7.34 -14.97 4.32
N ASP A 6 8.30 -14.05 4.27
CA ASP A 6 8.09 -12.70 3.75
C ASP A 6 7.77 -12.70 2.26
N LYS A 7 8.21 -13.72 1.53
CA LYS A 7 7.92 -13.90 0.09
C LYS A 7 6.59 -14.57 -0.19
N LEU A 8 5.94 -15.17 0.81
CA LEU A 8 4.66 -15.86 0.62
C LEU A 8 3.48 -14.90 0.43
N GLY A 9 3.68 -13.60 0.67
CA GLY A 9 2.63 -12.59 0.51
C GLY A 9 1.40 -12.89 1.36
N ILE A 10 1.60 -13.48 2.54
CA ILE A 10 0.55 -13.77 3.51
C ILE A 10 0.17 -12.48 4.20
N MET A 11 -1.12 -12.24 4.37
CA MET A 11 -1.64 -11.08 5.08
C MET A 11 -2.92 -11.46 5.82
N THR A 12 -3.30 -10.64 6.80
CA THR A 12 -4.60 -10.82 7.45
C THR A 12 -5.73 -10.52 6.45
N GLY A 13 -6.89 -11.14 6.61
CA GLY A 13 -8.05 -10.88 5.76
C GLY A 13 -8.47 -9.41 5.76
N ALA A 14 -8.22 -8.71 6.86
CA ALA A 14 -8.41 -7.27 6.98
C ALA A 14 -7.46 -6.48 6.07
N GLU A 15 -6.15 -6.76 6.15
CA GLU A 15 -5.13 -6.11 5.31
C GLU A 15 -5.35 -6.45 3.83
N ALA A 16 -5.67 -7.70 3.50
CA ALA A 16 -6.02 -8.13 2.15
C ALA A 16 -7.19 -7.34 1.59
N SER A 17 -8.29 -7.25 2.35
CA SER A 17 -9.47 -6.50 1.93
C SER A 17 -9.13 -5.05 1.60
N GLU A 18 -8.44 -4.37 2.53
CA GLU A 18 -8.03 -2.98 2.35
C GLU A 18 -7.05 -2.81 1.18
N ARG A 19 -6.14 -3.77 0.97
CA ARG A 19 -5.15 -3.78 -0.12
C ARG A 19 -5.79 -3.94 -1.49
N TRP A 20 -6.97 -4.55 -1.58
CA TRP A 20 -7.77 -4.63 -2.81
C TRP A 20 -8.87 -3.56 -2.91
N GLY A 21 -8.89 -2.58 -2.00
CA GLY A 21 -9.88 -1.49 -2.02
C GLY A 21 -11.25 -1.86 -1.45
N TYR A 22 -11.41 -3.04 -0.84
CA TYR A 22 -12.64 -3.46 -0.19
C TYR A 22 -12.72 -3.00 1.27
N ASN A 23 -13.92 -3.09 1.87
CA ASN A 23 -14.09 -2.92 3.30
C ASN A 23 -13.26 -3.96 4.07
N ARG A 24 -12.64 -3.58 5.19
CA ARG A 24 -11.84 -4.44 6.07
C ARG A 24 -12.46 -5.81 6.39
N THR A 25 -13.79 -5.93 6.41
CA THR A 25 -14.50 -7.19 6.69
C THR A 25 -14.82 -8.02 5.45
N TYR A 26 -14.40 -7.62 4.25
CA TYR A 26 -14.78 -8.28 3.00
C TYR A 26 -14.36 -9.75 2.97
N VAL A 27 -13.08 -10.04 3.21
CA VAL A 27 -12.58 -11.42 3.17
C VAL A 27 -13.27 -12.30 4.21
N SER A 28 -13.49 -11.80 5.43
CA SER A 28 -14.19 -12.58 6.46
C SER A 28 -15.65 -12.82 6.13
N GLN A 29 -16.36 -11.83 5.59
CA GLN A 29 -17.74 -11.99 5.12
C GLN A 29 -17.82 -13.00 3.96
N MET A 30 -16.88 -12.93 3.02
CA MET A 30 -16.80 -13.88 1.91
C MET A 30 -16.52 -15.29 2.39
N TYR A 31 -15.60 -15.46 3.34
CA TYR A 31 -15.26 -16.77 3.90
C TYR A 31 -16.45 -17.41 4.63
N ILE A 32 -17.26 -16.62 5.36
CA ILE A 32 -18.46 -17.10 6.04
C ILE A 32 -19.57 -17.45 5.06
N LYS A 33 -19.80 -16.63 4.02
CA LYS A 33 -20.93 -16.78 3.11
C LYS A 33 -20.68 -17.73 1.94
N TYR A 34 -19.45 -17.74 1.43
CA TYR A 34 -19.05 -18.41 0.20
C TYR A 34 -17.63 -19.02 0.32
N PRO A 35 -17.39 -19.93 1.28
CA PRO A 35 -16.08 -20.55 1.48
C PRO A 35 -15.57 -21.27 0.22
N GLU A 36 -16.46 -21.78 -0.62
CA GLU A 36 -16.16 -22.48 -1.87
C GLU A 36 -15.51 -21.59 -2.93
N LYS A 37 -15.59 -20.26 -2.79
CA LYS A 37 -14.95 -19.30 -3.71
C LYS A 37 -13.46 -19.10 -3.47
N PHE A 38 -12.93 -19.63 -2.37
CA PHE A 38 -11.52 -19.52 -2.04
C PHE A 38 -10.72 -20.65 -2.67
N LEU A 39 -9.54 -20.32 -3.20
CA LEU A 39 -8.61 -21.32 -3.70
C LEU A 39 -8.10 -22.18 -2.52
N PRO A 40 -8.25 -23.52 -2.54
CA PRO A 40 -7.82 -24.37 -1.43
C PRO A 40 -6.34 -24.15 -1.08
N GLY A 41 -6.04 -24.05 0.21
CA GLY A 41 -4.68 -23.83 0.72
C GLY A 41 -4.21 -22.37 0.72
N THR A 42 -4.98 -21.43 0.15
CA THR A 42 -4.61 -20.00 0.13
C THR A 42 -5.20 -19.18 1.28
N ILE A 43 -6.15 -19.77 2.03
CA ILE A 43 -6.79 -19.15 3.17
C ILE A 43 -6.79 -20.12 4.35
N THR A 44 -6.53 -19.59 5.55
CA THR A 44 -6.58 -20.37 6.77
C THR A 44 -6.92 -19.49 7.96
N PHE A 45 -7.33 -20.11 9.06
CA PHE A 45 -7.60 -19.44 10.32
C PHE A 45 -6.53 -19.83 11.33
N VAL A 46 -5.87 -18.83 11.93
CA VAL A 46 -4.81 -19.06 12.92
C VAL A 46 -5.25 -18.51 14.27
N GLY A 47 -5.31 -19.39 15.28
CA GLY A 47 -5.64 -19.05 16.68
C GLY A 47 -7.02 -19.57 17.13
N ASN A 48 -7.20 -19.66 18.45
CA ASN A 48 -8.43 -20.18 19.07
C ASN A 48 -9.44 -19.06 19.38
N MET A 49 -10.73 -19.31 19.13
CA MET A 49 -11.90 -18.43 19.36
C MET A 49 -11.87 -17.05 18.66
N LYS A 50 -10.80 -16.27 18.82
CA LYS A 50 -10.54 -14.98 18.17
C LYS A 50 -9.35 -15.08 17.21
N GLY A 51 -9.25 -16.18 16.47
CA GLY A 51 -8.17 -16.34 15.51
C GLY A 51 -8.23 -15.31 14.38
N THR A 52 -7.12 -15.19 13.68
CA THR A 52 -6.95 -14.29 12.55
C THR A 52 -7.06 -15.09 11.27
N LEU A 53 -7.95 -14.64 10.39
CA LEU A 53 -8.05 -15.16 9.04
C LEU A 53 -6.83 -14.65 8.26
N LEU A 54 -6.02 -15.58 7.76
CA LEU A 54 -4.87 -15.29 6.91
C LEU A 54 -5.20 -15.70 5.48
N ILE A 55 -4.78 -14.89 4.52
CA ILE A 55 -4.93 -15.18 3.10
C ILE A 55 -3.64 -14.80 2.37
N THR A 56 -3.28 -15.58 1.35
CA THR A 56 -2.15 -15.24 0.46
C THR A 56 -2.58 -14.22 -0.59
N LYS A 57 -1.61 -13.53 -1.18
CA LYS A 57 -1.81 -12.72 -2.39
C LYS A 57 -2.55 -13.51 -3.47
N GLU A 58 -2.10 -14.74 -3.76
CA GLU A 58 -2.72 -15.62 -4.75
C GLU A 58 -4.20 -15.89 -4.43
N GLY A 59 -4.52 -16.16 -3.16
CA GLY A 59 -5.90 -16.35 -2.72
C GLY A 59 -6.78 -15.13 -2.97
N MET A 60 -6.25 -13.92 -2.76
CA MET A 60 -6.96 -12.69 -3.09
C MET A 60 -7.14 -12.46 -4.59
N GLU A 61 -6.11 -12.73 -5.39
CA GLU A 61 -6.19 -12.60 -6.85
C GLU A 61 -7.22 -13.58 -7.43
N TYR A 62 -7.28 -14.81 -6.92
CA TYR A 62 -8.29 -15.79 -7.28
C TYR A 62 -9.70 -15.35 -6.87
N LEU A 63 -9.88 -14.96 -5.59
CA LEU A 63 -11.18 -14.55 -5.05
C LEU A 63 -11.79 -13.35 -5.80
N THR A 64 -10.94 -12.40 -6.21
CA THR A 64 -11.39 -11.13 -6.79
C THR A 64 -11.31 -11.09 -8.31
N GLY A 65 -10.59 -12.03 -8.94
CA GLY A 65 -10.26 -11.99 -10.36
C GLY A 65 -9.37 -10.81 -10.75
N MET A 66 -8.75 -10.14 -9.77
CA MET A 66 -7.99 -8.91 -9.95
C MET A 66 -6.60 -9.06 -9.36
N SER A 67 -5.56 -8.80 -10.16
CA SER A 67 -4.20 -8.77 -9.63
C SER A 67 -4.01 -7.61 -8.66
N GLU A 68 -3.11 -7.78 -7.70
CA GLU A 68 -2.83 -6.74 -6.70
C GLU A 68 -2.37 -5.43 -7.36
N LYS A 69 -1.56 -5.55 -8.42
CA LYS A 69 -1.09 -4.41 -9.21
C LYS A 69 -2.25 -3.65 -9.84
N THR A 70 -3.27 -4.36 -10.31
CA THR A 70 -4.47 -3.75 -10.89
C THR A 70 -5.28 -3.05 -9.79
N ALA A 71 -5.45 -3.69 -8.64
CA ALA A 71 -6.18 -3.12 -7.52
C ALA A 71 -5.54 -1.83 -6.97
N ASN A 72 -4.22 -1.77 -6.99
CA ASN A 72 -3.45 -0.64 -6.46
C ASN A 72 -3.07 0.42 -7.50
N LYS A 73 -3.49 0.26 -8.76
CA LYS A 73 -3.07 1.14 -9.86
C LYS A 73 -3.41 2.60 -9.57
N GLY A 74 -2.39 3.46 -9.49
CA GLY A 74 -2.54 4.89 -9.25
C GLY A 74 -3.21 5.27 -7.93
N LEU A 75 -3.08 4.40 -6.91
CA LEU A 75 -3.69 4.59 -5.59
C LEU A 75 -2.95 5.63 -4.73
N TRP A 76 -1.68 5.86 -5.02
CA TRP A 76 -0.84 6.78 -4.26
C TRP A 76 -0.61 8.05 -5.05
N LEU A 77 -0.92 9.20 -4.46
CA LEU A 77 -0.66 10.49 -5.05
C LEU A 77 0.61 11.07 -4.45
N VAL A 78 1.56 11.43 -5.30
CA VAL A 78 2.76 12.19 -4.95
C VAL A 78 2.60 13.61 -5.47
N ARG A 79 2.87 14.60 -4.62
CA ARG A 79 2.85 16.02 -4.95
C ARG A 79 4.14 16.69 -4.51
N HIS A 80 4.59 17.63 -5.31
CA HIS A 80 5.61 18.59 -4.96
C HIS A 80 4.99 19.99 -4.99
N GLU A 81 5.30 20.77 -3.97
CA GLU A 81 4.91 22.16 -3.85
C GLU A 81 6.16 23.00 -3.62
N LYS A 82 6.35 24.05 -4.42
CA LYS A 82 7.45 24.99 -4.29
C LYS A 82 6.91 26.41 -4.30
N ASN A 83 7.24 27.19 -3.27
CA ASN A 83 6.70 28.55 -3.10
C ASN A 83 5.16 28.60 -3.20
N PHE A 84 4.49 27.65 -2.56
CA PHE A 84 3.02 27.52 -2.54
C PHE A 84 2.37 27.20 -3.90
N LEU A 85 3.17 26.81 -4.90
CA LEU A 85 2.69 26.36 -6.21
C LEU A 85 2.96 24.86 -6.37
N VAL A 86 1.93 24.11 -6.77
CA VAL A 86 2.09 22.71 -7.15
C VAL A 86 2.69 22.65 -8.55
N ASP A 87 3.94 22.22 -8.64
CA ASP A 87 4.68 22.10 -9.90
C ASP A 87 4.85 20.65 -10.37
N PHE A 88 4.59 19.67 -9.49
CA PHE A 88 4.56 18.26 -9.84
C PHE A 88 3.46 17.49 -9.10
N GLU A 89 2.73 16.68 -9.85
CA GLU A 89 1.76 15.73 -9.34
C GLU A 89 1.84 14.43 -10.13
N ARG A 90 1.92 13.28 -9.45
CA ARG A 90 1.96 11.97 -10.09
C ARG A 90 1.30 10.89 -9.24
N ARG A 91 0.54 10.02 -9.91
CA ARG A 91 0.01 8.79 -9.30
C ARG A 91 0.97 7.62 -9.48
N VAL A 92 1.11 6.80 -8.44
CA VAL A 92 1.91 5.57 -8.41
C VAL A 92 1.14 4.44 -7.72
N ASP A 93 1.64 3.21 -7.86
CA ASP A 93 0.90 2.01 -7.49
C ASP A 93 1.16 1.58 -6.03
N SER A 94 2.25 2.02 -5.39
CA SER A 94 2.56 1.64 -4.01
C SER A 94 3.18 2.78 -3.17
N GLU A 95 3.14 2.61 -1.84
CA GLU A 95 3.81 3.51 -0.89
C GLU A 95 5.32 3.55 -1.14
N ILE A 96 5.90 2.40 -1.49
CA ILE A 96 7.33 2.26 -1.78
C ILE A 96 7.68 3.06 -3.03
N ASP A 97 6.88 2.94 -4.10
CA ASP A 97 7.07 3.71 -5.33
C ASP A 97 6.95 5.22 -5.06
N ALA A 98 6.02 5.63 -4.19
CA ALA A 98 5.85 7.03 -3.81
C ALA A 98 7.08 7.58 -3.08
N ARG A 99 7.62 6.82 -2.12
CA ARG A 99 8.83 7.18 -1.39
C ARG A 99 10.05 7.24 -2.30
N ASN A 100 10.24 6.22 -3.15
CA ASN A 100 11.34 6.18 -4.11
C ASN A 100 11.28 7.35 -5.10
N LEU A 101 10.09 7.69 -5.58
CA LEU A 101 9.89 8.83 -6.48
C LEU A 101 10.30 10.15 -5.81
N ILE A 102 9.92 10.38 -4.54
CA ILE A 102 10.32 11.57 -3.79
C ILE A 102 11.82 11.59 -3.56
N VAL A 103 12.42 10.47 -3.15
CA VAL A 103 13.87 10.36 -2.94
C VAL A 103 14.63 10.72 -4.21
N ASN A 104 14.26 10.13 -5.34
CA ASN A 104 14.90 10.43 -6.63
C ASN A 104 14.75 11.91 -7.00
N LYS A 105 13.56 12.50 -6.80
CA LYS A 105 13.33 13.93 -7.10
C LYS A 105 14.16 14.86 -6.23
N ILE A 106 14.30 14.55 -4.95
CA ILE A 106 15.12 15.33 -4.03
C ILE A 106 16.61 15.14 -4.36
N SER A 107 17.04 13.92 -4.67
CA SER A 107 18.40 13.63 -5.14
C SER A 107 18.76 14.42 -6.39
N ASP A 108 17.84 14.51 -7.36
CA ASP A 108 18.00 15.32 -8.56
C ASP A 108 18.07 16.82 -8.23
N GLU A 109 17.19 17.33 -7.35
CA GLU A 109 17.17 18.74 -6.93
C GLU A 109 18.44 19.15 -6.17
N LEU A 110 19.01 18.25 -5.36
CA LEU A 110 20.18 18.49 -4.52
C LEU A 110 21.51 18.03 -5.15
N ASN A 111 21.47 17.40 -6.33
CA ASN A 111 22.62 16.77 -6.99
C ASN A 111 23.41 15.83 -6.04
N THR A 112 22.71 15.01 -5.25
CA THR A 112 23.35 14.06 -4.31
C THR A 112 22.61 12.72 -4.29
N SER A 113 23.38 11.64 -4.26
CA SER A 113 22.88 10.26 -4.22
C SER A 113 22.79 9.68 -2.81
N ASP A 114 23.33 10.36 -1.80
CA ASP A 114 23.42 9.85 -0.42
C ASP A 114 22.59 10.72 0.54
N LEU A 115 21.28 10.50 0.50
CA LEU A 115 20.30 11.25 1.30
C LEU A 115 19.52 10.31 2.21
N ALA A 116 19.74 10.46 3.51
CA ALA A 116 18.80 9.95 4.52
C ALA A 116 17.59 10.91 4.57
N ILE A 117 16.49 10.52 3.93
CA ILE A 117 15.25 11.32 3.92
C ILE A 117 14.27 10.77 4.95
N GLU A 118 13.95 11.61 5.93
CA GLU A 118 12.90 11.34 6.90
C GLU A 118 11.53 11.77 6.38
N PHE A 119 10.56 10.88 6.51
CA PHE A 119 9.17 11.14 6.14
C PHE A 119 8.34 11.33 7.40
N GLU A 120 7.81 12.53 7.60
CA GLU A 120 6.92 12.80 8.72
C GLU A 120 5.50 12.37 8.36
N GLN A 121 4.91 11.45 9.14
CA GLN A 121 3.53 11.03 8.94
C GLN A 121 2.57 12.03 9.58
N VAL A 122 1.87 12.80 8.76
CA VAL A 122 0.96 13.86 9.21
C VAL A 122 -0.49 13.39 9.33
N ASN A 123 -0.88 12.31 8.64
CA ASN A 123 -2.22 11.75 8.77
C ASN A 123 -2.20 10.21 8.68
N LYS A 124 -2.54 9.54 9.77
CA LYS A 124 -2.59 8.06 9.84
C LYS A 124 -3.69 7.46 8.96
N LYS A 125 -4.83 8.14 8.79
CA LYS A 125 -6.00 7.60 8.09
C LYS A 125 -5.80 7.59 6.56
N SER A 126 -5.26 8.66 6.00
CA SER A 126 -4.92 8.72 4.57
C SER A 126 -3.49 8.25 4.27
N LYS A 127 -2.76 7.80 5.30
CA LYS A 127 -1.32 7.54 5.23
C LYS A 127 -0.55 8.69 4.57
N ARG A 128 -0.96 9.93 4.86
CA ARG A 128 -0.30 11.12 4.31
C ARG A 128 1.00 11.35 5.06
N SER A 129 2.06 11.52 4.28
CA SER A 129 3.39 11.86 4.77
C SER A 129 3.96 13.05 4.01
N ILE A 130 4.87 13.76 4.66
CA ILE A 130 5.51 14.98 4.15
C ILE A 130 7.03 14.89 4.30
N VAL A 131 7.74 15.49 3.35
CA VAL A 131 9.16 15.79 3.41
C VAL A 131 9.33 17.27 3.09
N ARG A 132 10.02 18.00 3.97
CA ARG A 132 10.36 19.41 3.75
C ARG A 132 11.82 19.52 3.34
N VAL A 133 12.06 20.22 2.24
CA VAL A 133 13.39 20.47 1.67
C VAL A 133 13.68 21.97 1.76
N ARG A 134 14.95 22.36 1.68
CA ARG A 134 15.37 23.77 1.69
C ARG A 134 14.68 24.55 0.57
N GLY A 135 14.43 25.85 0.81
CA GLY A 135 13.87 26.75 -0.21
C GLY A 135 12.35 26.62 -0.43
N ASN A 136 11.58 26.38 0.64
CA ASN A 136 10.12 26.22 0.59
C ASN A 136 9.64 25.13 -0.38
N SER A 137 10.41 24.04 -0.47
CA SER A 137 10.12 22.88 -1.30
C SER A 137 9.55 21.77 -0.42
N VAL A 138 8.36 21.28 -0.75
CA VAL A 138 7.62 20.31 0.07
C VAL A 138 7.12 19.17 -0.81
N TYR A 139 7.54 17.95 -0.48
CA TYR A 139 7.01 16.74 -1.10
C TYR A 139 6.00 16.11 -0.17
N THR A 140 4.88 15.64 -0.72
CA THR A 140 3.90 14.85 0.02
C THR A 140 3.54 13.61 -0.77
N TYR A 141 3.21 12.54 -0.06
CA TYR A 141 2.45 11.44 -0.64
C TYR A 141 1.29 11.07 0.25
N GLU A 142 0.19 10.61 -0.37
CA GLU A 142 -0.96 10.09 0.36
C GLU A 142 -1.65 8.99 -0.42
N ARG A 143 -2.30 8.09 0.33
CA ARG A 143 -3.18 7.07 -0.25
C ARG A 143 -4.53 7.72 -0.57
N ILE A 144 -4.85 7.78 -1.85
CA ILE A 144 -6.15 8.25 -2.33
C ILE A 144 -7.14 7.10 -2.17
N LYS A 145 -8.34 7.36 -1.64
CA LYS A 145 -9.40 6.36 -1.71
C LYS A 145 -9.80 6.17 -3.17
N GLY A 146 -9.73 4.93 -3.68
CA GLY A 146 -10.43 4.57 -4.91
C GLY A 146 -11.91 4.91 -4.75
N TYR A 147 -12.51 5.44 -5.82
CA TYR A 147 -13.95 5.71 -5.88
C TYR A 147 -14.75 4.41 -5.79
#